data_AF-A0A8T4LRN7-F1
#
_entry.id   AF-A0A8T4LRN7-F1
#
_cell.length_a   1.000
_cell.length_b   1.000
_cell.length_c   1.000
_cell.angle_alpha   90.00
_cell.angle_beta   90.00
_cell.angle_gamma   90.00
#
_symmetry.space_group_name_H-M   'P 1'
#
loop_
_entity.id
_entity.type
_entity.pdbx_description
1 polymer ?
#
loop_
_entity_poly.entity_id
_entity_poly.type
_entity_poly.pdbx_seq_one_letter_code
_entity_poly.pdbx_strand_id
1 'polypeptide(L)'
;MSPLTPAIDCLLEGISDQRSGAQKQMVIFSPIGGLSQLPLFLSQVKRLGLDKDADFIFICRQGLKFAGELPAVHAYERMPLGSSGCFFAGQMLAYSLGYNVVVVADLDAMLDSRETFDACAKIAAEGKAAVPLSKSPQESHALPNYAVVNQWGFFHRSIFESAGFEIPYTHKGAEDFEFRQRLLHARKLVLFQNGFVTHEKSGMGIYPKFANRKKYFPYVAGLMKAYLFCSSYSPSFYLRYVAWHCYYAFFADVFAQRQLLRLLANPFDLRVSSNLGDEPTIFTLQKQGNAGTLSTMFSLVPLMLFKKATAGGNEVGLSISRPKFAFLLTRATMLLPIRFAQGIFTLAAQKAKASKLIFPITPQNAQAAAEDYASLLRP
;
A
#
# COMPACT_ATOMS: atom_id res chain seq x y z
N MET A 1 22.77 8.00 21.76
CA MET A 1 22.30 7.14 20.65
C MET A 1 20.78 7.19 20.63
N SER A 2 20.16 7.21 19.45
CA SER A 2 18.69 7.27 19.33
C SER A 2 18.05 6.01 19.91
N PRO A 3 16.91 6.10 20.63
CA PRO A 3 16.19 4.92 21.12
C PRO A 3 15.68 4.01 19.97
N LEU A 4 15.66 4.51 18.73
CA LEU A 4 15.24 3.74 17.56
C LEU A 4 16.37 2.97 16.89
N THR A 5 17.65 3.17 17.27
CA THR A 5 18.77 2.48 16.63
C THR A 5 18.60 0.95 16.65
N PRO A 6 18.22 0.29 17.77
CA PRO A 6 17.98 -1.15 17.76
C PRO A 6 16.84 -1.59 16.82
N ALA A 7 15.76 -0.80 16.74
CA ALA A 7 14.63 -1.07 15.85
C ALA A 7 15.04 -0.97 14.37
N ILE A 8 15.82 0.05 14.04
CA ILE A 8 16.36 0.29 12.70
C ILE A 8 17.33 -0.83 12.32
N ASP A 9 18.28 -1.17 13.20
CA ASP A 9 19.26 -2.24 12.97
C ASP A 9 18.58 -3.61 12.84
N CYS A 10 17.40 -3.81 13.42
CA CYS A 10 16.61 -5.03 13.26
C CYS A 10 16.13 -5.22 11.80
N LEU A 11 15.77 -4.13 11.11
CA LEU A 11 15.12 -4.15 9.79
C LEU A 11 16.06 -3.77 8.63
N LEU A 12 17.03 -2.92 8.91
CA LEU A 12 17.94 -2.35 7.93
C LEU A 12 19.40 -2.75 8.19
N GLU A 13 20.21 -2.65 7.15
CA GLU A 13 21.65 -2.86 7.19
C GLU A 13 22.38 -1.90 6.23
N GLY A 14 23.70 -1.81 6.38
CA GLY A 14 24.54 -1.04 5.48
C GLY A 14 24.18 0.45 5.39
N ILE A 15 23.75 1.05 6.50
CA ILE A 15 23.38 2.47 6.55
C ILE A 15 24.63 3.32 6.29
N SER A 16 24.61 4.08 5.21
CA SER A 16 25.70 4.95 4.78
C SER A 16 25.17 6.35 4.54
N ASP A 17 25.73 7.33 5.24
CA ASP A 17 25.41 8.74 5.06
C ASP A 17 26.41 9.37 4.09
N GLN A 18 25.94 9.75 2.90
CA GLN A 18 26.76 10.38 1.86
C GLN A 18 26.47 11.87 1.72
N ARG A 19 25.61 12.44 2.59
CA ARG A 19 25.33 13.87 2.58
C ARG A 19 26.56 14.63 3.07
N SER A 20 26.73 15.84 2.55
CA SER A 20 27.75 16.78 2.99
C SER A 20 27.10 18.11 3.39
N GLY A 21 27.67 18.78 4.39
CA GLY A 21 27.16 20.04 4.92
C GLY A 21 26.17 19.89 6.08
N ALA A 22 25.50 20.98 6.41
CA ALA A 22 24.55 21.02 7.52
C ALA A 22 23.26 20.27 7.17
N GLN A 23 22.75 19.47 8.12
CA GLN A 23 21.50 18.75 7.97
C GLN A 23 20.32 19.71 7.79
N LYS A 24 19.47 19.42 6.80
CA LYS A 24 18.27 20.20 6.53
C LYS A 24 17.13 19.82 7.47
N GLN A 25 16.13 20.69 7.56
CA GLN A 25 14.96 20.46 8.43
C GLN A 25 14.01 19.39 7.87
N MET A 26 14.08 19.14 6.56
CA MET A 26 13.21 18.22 5.85
C MET A 26 14.01 17.10 5.20
N VAL A 27 13.38 15.93 5.11
CA VAL A 27 13.89 14.79 4.34
C VAL A 27 12.82 14.23 3.43
N ILE A 28 13.21 13.86 2.22
CA ILE A 28 12.41 13.05 1.30
C ILE A 28 12.91 11.62 1.37
N PHE A 29 12.07 10.73 1.87
CA PHE A 29 12.33 9.31 1.96
C PHE A 29 11.57 8.57 0.84
N SER A 30 12.26 7.66 0.15
CA SER A 30 11.65 6.77 -0.84
C SER A 30 12.20 5.33 -0.76
N PRO A 31 11.32 4.31 -0.75
CA PRO A 31 11.75 2.91 -0.92
C PRO A 31 12.09 2.60 -2.38
N ILE A 32 13.14 1.80 -2.61
CA ILE A 32 13.62 1.43 -3.94
C ILE A 32 13.50 -0.08 -4.15
N GLY A 33 12.38 -0.49 -4.77
CA GLY A 33 12.17 -1.87 -5.21
C GLY A 33 12.86 -2.23 -6.54
N GLY A 34 13.25 -1.23 -7.33
CA GLY A 34 13.94 -1.34 -8.60
C GLY A 34 14.39 0.03 -9.13
N LEU A 35 15.37 0.05 -10.04
CA LEU A 35 16.03 1.28 -10.49
C LEU A 35 15.37 1.99 -11.67
N SER A 36 14.35 1.40 -12.31
CA SER A 36 13.81 1.90 -13.58
C SER A 36 13.18 3.30 -13.48
N GLN A 37 12.62 3.65 -12.32
CA GLN A 37 11.93 4.93 -12.09
C GLN A 37 12.83 5.98 -11.43
N LEU A 38 14.01 5.56 -10.92
CA LEU A 38 14.92 6.44 -10.21
C LEU A 38 15.40 7.62 -11.07
N PRO A 39 15.77 7.48 -12.36
CA PRO A 39 16.18 8.62 -13.18
C PRO A 39 15.07 9.67 -13.33
N LEU A 40 13.83 9.24 -13.48
CA LEU A 40 12.68 10.13 -13.61
C LEU A 40 12.43 10.88 -12.30
N PHE A 41 12.46 10.18 -11.17
CA PHE A 41 12.36 10.77 -9.84
C PHE A 41 13.46 11.82 -9.58
N LEU A 42 14.72 11.47 -9.84
CA LEU A 42 15.86 12.39 -9.66
C LEU A 42 15.78 13.60 -10.59
N SER A 43 15.30 13.42 -11.83
CA SER A 43 15.05 14.52 -12.76
C SER A 43 13.99 15.48 -12.22
N GLN A 44 12.89 14.96 -11.67
CA GLN A 44 11.87 15.78 -11.03
C GLN A 44 12.43 16.56 -9.84
N VAL A 45 13.18 15.90 -8.95
CA VAL A 45 13.82 16.53 -7.78
C VAL A 45 14.66 17.73 -8.21
N LYS A 46 15.54 17.55 -9.21
CA LYS A 46 16.38 18.63 -9.75
C LYS A 46 15.56 19.72 -10.42
N ARG A 47 14.57 19.36 -11.25
CA ARG A 47 13.72 20.31 -11.97
C ARG A 47 12.92 21.21 -11.03
N LEU A 48 12.42 20.66 -9.93
CA LEU A 48 11.67 21.40 -8.91
C LEU A 48 12.61 22.03 -7.86
N GLY A 49 13.92 21.79 -7.93
CA GLY A 49 14.92 22.31 -6.99
C GLY A 49 14.76 21.81 -5.56
N LEU A 50 14.16 20.64 -5.36
CA LEU A 50 13.87 20.09 -4.02
C LEU A 50 15.14 19.67 -3.28
N ASP A 51 16.22 19.41 -4.03
CA ASP A 51 17.55 19.10 -3.53
C ASP A 51 18.22 20.27 -2.80
N LYS A 52 17.61 21.47 -2.80
CA LYS A 52 18.04 22.61 -1.99
C LYS A 52 17.37 22.64 -0.62
N ASP A 53 16.16 22.10 -0.50
CA ASP A 53 15.30 22.26 0.68
C ASP A 53 15.20 21.00 1.54
N ALA A 54 15.40 19.83 0.93
CA ALA A 54 15.33 18.54 1.61
C ALA A 54 16.60 17.71 1.42
N ASP A 55 16.90 16.92 2.43
CA ASP A 55 17.82 15.79 2.33
C ASP A 55 17.08 14.57 1.77
N PHE A 56 17.79 13.49 1.47
CA PHE A 56 17.20 12.28 0.91
C PHE A 56 17.58 11.03 1.70
N ILE A 57 16.62 10.12 1.84
CA ILE A 57 16.83 8.76 2.34
C ILE A 57 16.31 7.78 1.29
N PHE A 58 17.16 6.82 0.92
CA PHE A 58 16.76 5.73 0.04
C PHE A 58 16.90 4.38 0.76
N ILE A 59 15.79 3.67 0.88
CA ILE A 59 15.77 2.30 1.42
C ILE A 59 15.75 1.32 0.26
N CYS A 60 16.89 0.69 -0.03
CA CYS A 60 17.05 -0.21 -1.16
C CYS A 60 16.66 -1.64 -0.80
N ARG A 61 15.99 -2.31 -1.74
CA ARG A 61 15.72 -3.74 -1.64
C ARG A 61 17.02 -4.53 -1.44
N GLN A 62 16.96 -5.61 -0.67
CA GLN A 62 18.08 -6.51 -0.45
C GLN A 62 18.73 -6.93 -1.78
N GLY A 63 20.04 -6.77 -1.88
CA GLY A 63 20.83 -7.10 -3.07
C GLY A 63 20.80 -6.05 -4.19
N LEU A 64 19.97 -5.02 -4.09
CA LEU A 64 19.97 -3.89 -5.02
C LEU A 64 21.06 -2.90 -4.60
N LYS A 65 21.91 -2.46 -5.54
CA LYS A 65 22.87 -1.37 -5.30
C LYS A 65 22.30 -0.06 -5.83
N PHE A 66 22.34 1.00 -5.02
CA PHE A 66 21.94 2.32 -5.47
C PHE A 66 22.86 2.81 -6.59
N ALA A 67 22.28 3.43 -7.61
CA ALA A 67 23.01 4.00 -8.75
C ALA A 67 22.48 5.42 -9.01
N GLY A 68 23.06 6.41 -8.34
CA GLY A 68 22.69 7.81 -8.47
C GLY A 68 23.71 8.73 -7.82
N GLU A 69 23.70 10.00 -8.23
CA GLU A 69 24.67 11.03 -7.80
C GLU A 69 24.12 11.94 -6.70
N LEU A 70 22.87 11.76 -6.29
CA LEU A 70 22.22 12.62 -5.30
C LEU A 70 22.76 12.29 -3.89
N PRO A 71 23.38 13.25 -3.17
CA PRO A 71 23.83 13.02 -1.80
C PRO A 71 22.66 12.63 -0.90
N ALA A 72 22.73 11.43 -0.31
CA ALA A 72 21.64 10.85 0.44
C ALA A 72 22.14 9.91 1.54
N VAL A 73 21.25 9.56 2.46
CA VAL A 73 21.43 8.38 3.31
C VAL A 73 20.92 7.17 2.54
N HIS A 74 21.77 6.15 2.41
CA HIS A 74 21.40 4.87 1.84
C HIS A 74 21.30 3.84 2.94
N ALA A 75 20.25 3.03 2.92
CA ALA A 75 20.15 1.83 3.75
C ALA A 75 19.58 0.68 2.91
N TYR A 76 19.83 -0.54 3.36
CA TYR A 76 19.41 -1.74 2.66
C TYR A 76 18.47 -2.56 3.55
N GLU A 77 17.48 -3.20 2.94
CA GLU A 77 16.65 -4.19 3.62
C GLU A 77 17.53 -5.35 4.12
N ARG A 78 17.55 -5.60 5.45
CA ARG A 78 18.24 -6.77 6.04
C ARG A 78 17.54 -8.09 5.70
N MET A 79 16.23 -8.02 5.49
CA MET A 79 15.34 -9.12 5.13
C MET A 79 14.23 -8.57 4.24
N PRO A 80 13.50 -9.37 3.43
CA PRO A 80 12.52 -8.86 2.49
C PRO A 80 11.34 -8.20 3.22
N LEU A 81 11.40 -6.87 3.40
CA LEU A 81 10.47 -6.11 4.23
C LEU A 81 9.12 -5.88 3.54
N GLY A 82 9.05 -6.06 2.22
CA GLY A 82 7.88 -5.66 1.43
C GLY A 82 7.66 -4.13 1.48
N SER A 83 6.61 -3.63 0.81
CA SER A 83 6.39 -2.17 0.73
C SER A 83 6.16 -1.57 2.11
N SER A 84 5.31 -2.21 2.90
CA SER A 84 4.84 -1.70 4.18
C SER A 84 5.96 -1.63 5.22
N GLY A 85 6.83 -2.65 5.24
CA GLY A 85 8.00 -2.66 6.11
C GLY A 85 9.04 -1.61 5.72
N CYS A 86 9.23 -1.35 4.43
CA CYS A 86 10.13 -0.29 3.97
C CYS A 86 9.62 1.11 4.33
N PHE A 87 8.32 1.39 4.18
CA PHE A 87 7.74 2.65 4.61
C PHE A 87 7.89 2.86 6.11
N PHE A 88 7.57 1.85 6.92
CA PHE A 88 7.78 1.87 8.36
C PHE A 88 9.25 2.13 8.75
N ALA A 89 10.19 1.38 8.19
CA ALA A 89 11.61 1.51 8.49
C ALA A 89 12.18 2.87 8.05
N GLY A 90 11.77 3.38 6.88
CA GLY A 90 12.19 4.70 6.40
C GLY A 90 11.67 5.84 7.26
N GLN A 91 10.40 5.78 7.70
CA GLN A 91 9.86 6.76 8.65
C GLN A 91 10.61 6.74 9.99
N MET A 92 10.92 5.56 10.52
CA MET A 92 11.73 5.44 11.75
C MET A 92 13.13 6.01 11.57
N LEU A 93 13.81 5.72 10.45
CA LEU A 93 15.14 6.25 10.18
C LEU A 93 15.12 7.78 10.06
N ALA A 94 14.17 8.33 9.32
CA ALA A 94 13.97 9.78 9.23
C ALA A 94 13.69 10.42 10.61
N TYR A 95 12.83 9.81 11.42
CA TYR A 95 12.58 10.28 12.79
C TYR A 95 13.85 10.20 13.65
N SER A 96 14.60 9.10 13.57
CA SER A 96 15.82 8.89 14.35
C SER A 96 16.93 9.88 14.01
N LEU A 97 17.02 10.30 12.75
CA LEU A 97 17.97 11.32 12.28
C LEU A 97 17.57 12.74 12.68
N GLY A 98 16.42 12.94 13.32
CA GLY A 98 16.04 14.24 13.88
C GLY A 98 15.36 15.20 12.91
N TYR A 99 14.87 14.73 11.77
CA TYR A 99 14.12 15.58 10.83
C TYR A 99 12.79 16.06 11.44
N ASN A 100 12.45 17.31 11.12
CA ASN A 100 11.21 17.96 11.55
C ASN A 100 10.05 17.67 10.60
N VAL A 101 10.32 17.64 9.29
CA VAL A 101 9.35 17.24 8.27
C VAL A 101 9.89 16.03 7.52
N VAL A 102 9.11 14.95 7.51
CA VAL A 102 9.38 13.74 6.75
C VAL A 102 8.42 13.69 5.57
N VAL A 103 8.95 13.68 4.37
CA VAL A 103 8.20 13.51 3.13
C VAL A 103 8.37 12.08 2.66
N VAL A 104 7.27 11.34 2.56
CA VAL A 104 7.26 9.99 2.00
C VAL A 104 6.89 10.08 0.53
N ALA A 105 7.76 9.61 -0.35
CA ALA A 105 7.55 9.66 -1.79
C ALA A 105 7.75 8.28 -2.45
N ASP A 106 6.83 7.92 -3.34
CA ASP A 106 6.99 6.75 -4.21
C ASP A 106 7.81 7.14 -5.44
N LEU A 107 8.68 6.26 -5.91
CA LEU A 107 9.61 6.58 -7.01
C LEU A 107 8.89 6.82 -8.35
N ASP A 108 7.71 6.24 -8.55
CA ASP A 108 6.89 6.38 -9.75
C ASP A 108 5.75 7.40 -9.58
N ALA A 109 5.74 8.14 -8.48
CA ALA A 109 4.77 9.19 -8.19
C ALA A 109 5.37 10.59 -8.43
N MET A 110 4.85 11.31 -9.41
CA MET A 110 5.39 12.60 -9.85
C MET A 110 4.57 13.77 -9.30
N LEU A 111 5.19 14.61 -8.48
CA LEU A 111 4.60 15.87 -8.04
C LEU A 111 4.42 16.84 -9.22
N ASP A 112 3.31 17.57 -9.25
CA ASP A 112 2.97 18.48 -10.33
C ASP A 112 3.87 19.72 -10.39
N SER A 113 4.12 20.36 -9.24
CA SER A 113 4.85 21.63 -9.19
C SER A 113 5.60 21.88 -7.89
N ARG A 114 6.43 22.93 -7.91
CA ARG A 114 7.18 23.42 -6.74
C ARG A 114 6.24 24.07 -5.73
N GLU A 115 5.22 24.78 -6.20
CA GLU A 115 4.21 25.43 -5.37
C GLU A 115 3.44 24.41 -4.52
N THR A 116 3.12 23.24 -5.09
CA THR A 116 2.50 22.12 -4.34
C THR A 116 3.42 21.63 -3.22
N PHE A 117 4.72 21.47 -3.51
CA PHE A 117 5.71 21.06 -2.51
C PHE A 117 5.77 22.06 -1.36
N ASP A 118 5.96 23.34 -1.66
CA ASP A 118 6.12 24.40 -0.66
C ASP A 118 4.84 24.55 0.20
N ALA A 119 3.65 24.47 -0.42
CA ALA A 119 2.39 24.55 0.29
C ALA A 119 2.17 23.36 1.25
N CYS A 120 2.45 22.13 0.79
CA CYS A 120 2.33 20.94 1.64
C CYS A 120 3.37 20.94 2.77
N ALA A 121 4.61 21.35 2.47
CA ALA A 121 5.67 21.50 3.45
C ALA A 121 5.31 22.51 4.55
N LYS A 122 4.72 23.66 4.17
CA LYS A 122 4.24 24.67 5.13
C LYS A 122 3.16 24.10 6.05
N ILE A 123 2.17 23.42 5.50
CA ILE A 123 1.10 22.77 6.30
C ILE A 123 1.70 21.72 7.25
N ALA A 124 2.69 20.96 6.80
CA ALA A 124 3.37 20.00 7.65
C ALA A 124 4.19 20.68 8.76
N ALA A 125 4.87 21.79 8.48
CA ALA A 125 5.59 22.55 9.49
C ALA A 125 4.67 23.10 10.62
N GLU A 126 3.36 23.26 10.35
CA GLU A 126 2.34 23.63 11.35
C GLU A 126 1.85 22.42 12.20
N GLY A 127 2.51 21.26 12.11
CA GLY A 127 2.22 20.10 12.95
C GLY A 127 1.14 19.15 12.39
N LYS A 128 0.78 19.28 11.11
CA LYS A 128 -0.22 18.43 10.43
C LYS A 128 0.44 17.47 9.44
N ALA A 129 -0.35 16.53 8.93
CA ALA A 129 -0.01 15.76 7.75
C ALA A 129 -0.65 16.42 6.52
N ALA A 130 0.12 16.70 5.46
CA ALA A 130 -0.40 17.24 4.21
C ALA A 130 -0.21 16.22 3.09
N VAL A 131 -1.27 15.96 2.33
CA VAL A 131 -1.23 15.01 1.22
C VAL A 131 -1.91 15.64 -0.01
N PRO A 132 -1.18 15.86 -1.11
CA PRO A 132 -1.76 16.28 -2.38
C PRO A 132 -2.66 15.19 -2.97
N LEU A 133 -3.63 15.58 -3.80
CA LEU A 133 -4.51 14.61 -4.44
C LEU A 133 -3.75 13.79 -5.50
N SER A 134 -4.12 12.53 -5.70
CA SER A 134 -3.52 11.69 -6.75
C SER A 134 -4.39 11.63 -8.00
N LYS A 135 -3.76 11.62 -9.18
CA LYS A 135 -4.41 11.32 -10.46
C LYS A 135 -3.58 10.38 -11.34
N SER A 136 -4.27 9.59 -12.17
CA SER A 136 -3.63 8.85 -13.26
C SER A 136 -3.19 9.82 -14.37
N PRO A 137 -2.19 9.49 -15.19
CA PRO A 137 -1.81 10.33 -16.34
C PRO A 137 -2.98 10.63 -17.29
N GLN A 138 -3.93 9.70 -17.41
CA GLN A 138 -5.11 9.82 -18.28
C GLN A 138 -6.29 10.56 -17.61
N GLU A 139 -6.22 10.83 -16.31
CA GLU A 139 -7.27 11.54 -15.58
C GLU A 139 -7.09 13.05 -15.74
N SER A 140 -8.16 13.75 -16.13
CA SER A 140 -8.15 15.21 -16.27
C SER A 140 -8.07 15.93 -14.92
N HIS A 141 -8.59 15.32 -13.86
CA HIS A 141 -8.66 15.88 -12.52
C HIS A 141 -8.30 14.84 -11.45
N ALA A 142 -7.74 15.30 -10.33
CA ALA A 142 -7.50 14.46 -9.17
C ALA A 142 -8.76 14.40 -8.28
N LEU A 143 -9.07 13.22 -7.73
CA LEU A 143 -10.24 13.05 -6.87
C LEU A 143 -9.83 12.96 -5.40
N PRO A 144 -10.57 13.60 -4.46
CA PRO A 144 -10.25 13.63 -3.04
C PRO A 144 -10.09 12.25 -2.38
N ASN A 145 -10.82 11.25 -2.89
CA ASN A 145 -10.75 9.88 -2.38
C ASN A 145 -9.46 9.14 -2.73
N TYR A 146 -8.60 9.72 -3.58
CA TYR A 146 -7.35 9.11 -4.03
C TYR A 146 -6.11 9.80 -3.47
N ALA A 147 -6.20 10.58 -2.41
CA ALA A 147 -5.00 11.03 -1.70
C ALA A 147 -4.29 9.81 -1.07
N VAL A 148 -3.06 9.53 -1.51
CA VAL A 148 -2.23 8.41 -1.04
C VAL A 148 -1.03 8.96 -0.28
N VAL A 149 -0.95 8.63 1.00
CA VAL A 149 0.10 9.12 1.92
C VAL A 149 1.52 8.74 1.48
N ASN A 150 1.68 7.65 0.74
CA ASN A 150 2.99 7.13 0.34
C ASN A 150 3.49 7.68 -1.01
N GLN A 151 2.66 8.44 -1.72
CA GLN A 151 3.04 9.01 -3.01
C GLN A 151 3.84 10.30 -2.85
N TRP A 152 3.35 11.23 -2.03
CA TRP A 152 4.01 12.48 -1.62
C TRP A 152 3.35 13.00 -0.32
N GLY A 153 3.40 12.21 0.76
CA GLY A 153 2.84 12.62 2.05
C GLY A 153 3.86 13.39 2.87
N PHE A 154 3.45 14.54 3.41
CA PHE A 154 4.29 15.41 4.23
C PHE A 154 3.86 15.29 5.68
N PHE A 155 4.76 14.87 6.56
CA PHE A 155 4.45 14.60 7.96
C PHE A 155 5.37 15.40 8.87
N HIS A 156 4.78 16.20 9.77
CA HIS A 156 5.53 16.71 10.89
C HIS A 156 6.00 15.57 11.80
N ARG A 157 7.16 15.75 12.45
CA ARG A 157 7.68 14.81 13.45
C ARG A 157 6.65 14.41 14.51
N SER A 158 5.87 15.38 15.00
CA SER A 158 4.85 15.14 16.04
C SER A 158 3.71 14.22 15.58
N ILE A 159 3.54 13.97 14.28
CA ILE A 159 2.60 12.95 13.78
C ILE A 159 3.02 11.57 14.29
N PHE A 160 4.30 11.22 14.23
CA PHE A 160 4.79 9.92 14.66
C PHE A 160 4.67 9.70 16.17
N GLU A 161 4.75 10.77 16.96
CA GLU A 161 4.58 10.71 18.42
C GLU A 161 3.13 10.51 18.86
N SER A 162 2.17 10.91 18.03
CA SER A 162 0.76 10.99 18.42
C SER A 162 -0.16 10.06 17.63
N ALA A 163 0.02 9.97 16.32
CA ALA A 163 -0.68 9.03 15.46
C ALA A 163 0.12 7.73 15.28
N GLY A 164 1.45 7.77 15.45
CA GLY A 164 2.35 6.63 15.21
C GLY A 164 2.91 6.58 13.77
N PHE A 165 3.80 5.63 13.53
CA PHE A 165 4.30 5.25 12.21
C PHE A 165 3.30 4.38 11.44
N GLU A 166 3.55 4.18 10.15
CA GLU A 166 2.85 3.18 9.33
C GLU A 166 3.05 1.76 9.84
N ILE A 167 2.02 0.93 9.64
CA ILE A 167 2.07 -0.46 10.08
C ILE A 167 2.88 -1.33 9.11
N PRO A 168 3.85 -2.12 9.58
CA PRO A 168 4.59 -3.04 8.70
C PRO A 168 3.80 -4.33 8.43
N TYR A 169 2.81 -4.65 9.26
CA TYR A 169 2.15 -5.95 9.30
C TYR A 169 1.32 -6.29 8.04
N THR A 170 1.00 -5.30 7.20
CA THR A 170 0.35 -5.57 5.90
C THR A 170 1.31 -6.23 4.90
N HIS A 171 2.63 -6.11 5.11
CA HIS A 171 3.75 -6.59 4.27
C HIS A 171 3.76 -6.01 2.86
N LYS A 172 2.63 -6.05 2.14
CA LYS A 172 2.49 -5.53 0.79
C LYS A 172 1.14 -4.83 0.61
N GLY A 173 1.17 -3.50 0.67
CA GLY A 173 0.05 -2.61 0.37
C GLY A 173 -0.98 -2.45 1.48
N ALA A 174 -1.76 -1.36 1.37
CA ALA A 174 -2.80 -0.93 2.30
C ALA A 174 -2.33 -0.40 3.67
N GLU A 175 -1.02 -0.33 3.92
CA GLU A 175 -0.44 0.45 5.03
C GLU A 175 -0.78 1.94 4.89
N ASP A 176 -0.72 2.45 3.66
CA ASP A 176 -1.05 3.81 3.26
C ASP A 176 -2.53 4.12 3.51
N PHE A 177 -3.40 3.16 3.15
CA PHE A 177 -4.83 3.23 3.41
C PHE A 177 -5.11 3.29 4.92
N GLU A 178 -4.53 2.38 5.72
CA GLU A 178 -4.72 2.38 7.17
C GLU A 178 -4.25 3.71 7.77
N PHE A 179 -3.03 4.13 7.44
CA PHE A 179 -2.44 5.31 8.04
C PHE A 179 -3.21 6.58 7.70
N ARG A 180 -3.68 6.71 6.46
CA ARG A 180 -4.61 7.78 6.06
C ARG A 180 -5.88 7.78 6.92
N GLN A 181 -6.50 6.62 7.15
CA GLN A 181 -7.72 6.55 7.98
C GLN A 181 -7.44 6.92 9.45
N ARG A 182 -6.28 6.51 9.98
CA ARG A 182 -5.83 6.87 11.33
C ARG A 182 -5.59 8.37 11.47
N LEU A 183 -4.95 9.00 10.49
CA LEU A 183 -4.75 10.45 10.46
C LEU A 183 -6.06 11.23 10.32
N LEU A 184 -7.01 10.74 9.52
CA LEU A 184 -8.37 11.31 9.42
C LEU A 184 -9.10 11.23 10.76
N HIS A 185 -9.06 10.06 11.41
CA HIS A 185 -9.68 9.87 12.72
C HIS A 185 -9.08 10.80 13.78
N ALA A 186 -7.75 10.96 13.78
CA ALA A 186 -7.03 11.88 14.65
C ALA A 186 -7.19 13.37 14.27
N ARG A 187 -7.92 13.69 13.19
CA ARG A 187 -8.08 15.05 12.63
C ARG A 187 -6.75 15.76 12.34
N LYS A 188 -5.74 15.00 11.92
CA LYS A 188 -4.39 15.51 11.60
C LYS A 188 -4.09 15.58 10.12
N LEU A 189 -4.98 15.07 9.26
CA LEU A 189 -4.79 15.06 7.82
C LEU A 189 -5.41 16.29 7.16
N VAL A 190 -4.62 16.96 6.32
CA VAL A 190 -5.06 17.97 5.36
C VAL A 190 -4.90 17.40 3.96
N LEU A 191 -6.01 17.28 3.24
CA LEU A 191 -6.00 16.93 1.82
C LEU A 191 -5.79 18.21 1.01
N PHE A 192 -4.62 18.37 0.40
CA PHE A 192 -4.28 19.56 -0.37
C PHE A 192 -4.90 19.48 -1.76
N GLN A 193 -5.85 20.38 -2.05
CA GLN A 193 -6.67 20.34 -3.27
C GLN A 193 -6.09 21.16 -4.42
N ASN A 194 -5.16 22.09 -4.15
CA ASN A 194 -4.63 23.02 -5.14
C ASN A 194 -3.37 22.48 -5.87
N GLY A 195 -3.16 21.16 -5.81
CA GLY A 195 -2.04 20.48 -6.43
C GLY A 195 -2.28 18.98 -6.46
N PHE A 196 -1.48 18.28 -7.27
CA PHE A 196 -1.65 16.85 -7.44
C PHE A 196 -0.35 16.09 -7.64
N VAL A 197 -0.45 14.78 -7.51
CA VAL A 197 0.57 13.81 -7.86
C VAL A 197 0.06 12.97 -9.01
N THR A 198 0.88 12.77 -10.01
CA THR A 198 0.61 11.85 -11.12
C THR A 198 1.25 10.50 -10.82
N HIS A 199 0.45 9.44 -10.82
CA HIS A 199 0.92 8.08 -10.58
C HIS A 199 0.05 7.10 -11.38
N GLU A 200 0.63 6.05 -11.97
CA GLU A 200 -0.15 5.06 -12.71
C GLU A 200 -1.09 4.30 -11.77
N LYS A 201 -2.41 4.49 -11.92
CA LYS A 201 -3.41 3.76 -11.12
C LYS A 201 -3.94 2.50 -11.82
N SER A 202 -3.23 2.00 -12.82
CA SER A 202 -3.69 0.86 -13.62
C SER A 202 -3.82 -0.40 -12.76
N GLY A 203 -4.95 -1.10 -12.90
CA GLY A 203 -5.07 -2.48 -12.43
C GLY A 203 -5.66 -2.73 -11.04
N MET A 204 -6.43 -1.81 -10.47
CA MET A 204 -7.03 -1.99 -9.13
C MET A 204 -8.41 -2.71 -9.12
N GLY A 205 -9.04 -2.89 -10.28
CA GLY A 205 -10.27 -3.67 -10.44
C GLY A 205 -10.05 -5.18 -10.31
N ILE A 206 -11.14 -5.96 -10.22
CA ILE A 206 -11.07 -7.44 -10.09
C ILE A 206 -10.29 -8.08 -11.24
N TYR A 207 -10.60 -7.74 -12.50
CA TYR A 207 -9.97 -8.43 -13.64
C TYR A 207 -8.45 -8.23 -13.71
N PRO A 208 -7.90 -7.02 -13.59
CA PRO A 208 -6.44 -6.86 -13.52
C PRO A 208 -5.81 -7.51 -12.28
N LYS A 209 -6.47 -7.46 -11.11
CA LYS A 209 -5.98 -8.11 -9.88
C LYS A 209 -5.84 -9.62 -10.07
N PHE A 210 -6.80 -10.25 -10.73
CA PHE A 210 -6.81 -11.68 -10.98
C PHE A 210 -5.86 -12.06 -12.13
N ALA A 211 -5.72 -11.22 -13.16
CA ALA A 211 -4.75 -11.41 -14.23
C ALA A 211 -3.29 -11.30 -13.72
N ASN A 212 -3.03 -10.47 -12.71
CA ASN A 212 -1.73 -10.33 -12.07
C ASN A 212 -1.78 -10.73 -10.58
N ARG A 213 -2.21 -11.98 -10.34
CA ARG A 213 -2.38 -12.54 -8.99
C ARG A 213 -1.13 -12.45 -8.11
N LYS A 214 0.07 -12.59 -8.70
CA LYS A 214 1.37 -12.44 -8.02
C LYS A 214 1.58 -11.06 -7.42
N LYS A 215 1.14 -10.00 -8.11
CA LYS A 215 1.21 -8.65 -7.58
C LYS A 215 0.11 -8.40 -6.55
N TYR A 216 -1.13 -8.77 -6.85
CA TYR A 216 -2.30 -8.21 -6.18
C TYR A 216 -2.99 -9.08 -5.13
N PHE A 217 -2.83 -10.41 -5.11
CA PHE A 217 -3.41 -11.21 -4.02
C PHE A 217 -2.78 -10.87 -2.65
N PRO A 218 -1.46 -10.65 -2.54
CA PRO A 218 -0.88 -10.12 -1.31
C PRO A 218 -1.47 -8.76 -0.92
N TYR A 219 -1.76 -7.88 -1.89
CA TYR A 219 -2.41 -6.59 -1.63
C TYR A 219 -3.83 -6.77 -1.06
N VAL A 220 -4.61 -7.74 -1.54
CA VAL A 220 -5.92 -8.05 -0.96
C VAL A 220 -5.80 -8.52 0.49
N ALA A 221 -4.82 -9.38 0.79
CA ALA A 221 -4.53 -9.78 2.16
C ALA A 221 -4.08 -8.59 3.04
N GLY A 222 -3.24 -7.70 2.49
CA GLY A 222 -2.85 -6.42 3.09
C GLY A 222 -4.06 -5.56 3.45
N LEU A 223 -5.00 -5.40 2.51
CA LEU A 223 -6.25 -4.66 2.73
C LEU A 223 -7.11 -5.27 3.84
N MET A 224 -7.19 -6.61 3.92
CA MET A 224 -7.92 -7.27 5.02
C MET A 224 -7.26 -6.98 6.37
N LYS A 225 -5.93 -7.01 6.44
CA LYS A 225 -5.19 -6.61 7.64
C LYS A 225 -5.41 -5.14 7.98
N ALA A 226 -5.34 -4.24 7.00
CA ALA A 226 -5.60 -2.82 7.20
C ALA A 226 -6.98 -2.57 7.83
N TYR A 227 -8.04 -3.23 7.34
CA TYR A 227 -9.37 -3.12 7.96
C TYR A 227 -9.43 -3.57 9.43
N LEU A 228 -8.65 -4.59 9.82
CA LEU A 228 -8.53 -5.00 11.22
C LEU A 228 -7.91 -3.89 12.06
N PHE A 229 -6.82 -3.29 11.61
CA PHE A 229 -6.19 -2.17 12.33
C PHE A 229 -7.11 -0.94 12.37
N CYS A 230 -7.76 -0.60 11.26
CA CYS A 230 -8.74 0.50 11.23
C CYS A 230 -9.90 0.29 12.22
N SER A 231 -10.26 -0.97 12.50
CA SER A 231 -11.34 -1.29 13.43
C SER A 231 -11.03 -0.93 14.89
N SER A 232 -9.76 -0.75 15.24
CA SER A 232 -9.35 -0.35 16.60
C SER A 232 -9.79 1.06 16.97
N TYR A 233 -9.97 1.95 15.98
CA TYR A 233 -10.44 3.32 16.16
C TYR A 233 -11.77 3.63 15.47
N SER A 234 -12.29 2.72 14.62
CA SER A 234 -13.63 2.85 14.04
C SER A 234 -14.29 1.48 13.79
N PRO A 235 -15.27 1.08 14.62
CA PRO A 235 -15.95 -0.21 14.49
C PRO A 235 -16.64 -0.45 13.14
N SER A 236 -16.95 0.62 12.38
CA SER A 236 -17.53 0.52 11.05
C SER A 236 -16.68 -0.30 10.07
N PHE A 237 -15.37 -0.40 10.32
CA PHE A 237 -14.46 -1.21 9.51
C PHE A 237 -14.64 -2.72 9.69
N TYR A 238 -15.31 -3.19 10.76
CA TYR A 238 -15.71 -4.61 10.87
C TYR A 238 -16.69 -5.00 9.76
N LEU A 239 -17.68 -4.17 9.49
CA LEU A 239 -18.64 -4.40 8.42
C LEU A 239 -17.97 -4.36 7.05
N ARG A 240 -17.05 -3.41 6.85
CA ARG A 240 -16.26 -3.31 5.61
C ARG A 240 -15.38 -4.53 5.40
N TYR A 241 -14.74 -5.03 6.45
CA TYR A 241 -13.97 -6.28 6.39
C TYR A 241 -14.83 -7.43 5.86
N VAL A 242 -16.00 -7.68 6.46
CA VAL A 242 -16.89 -8.78 6.05
C VAL A 242 -17.40 -8.57 4.63
N ALA A 243 -17.82 -7.36 4.27
CA ALA A 243 -18.30 -7.05 2.93
C ALA A 243 -17.22 -7.29 1.86
N TRP A 244 -15.99 -6.83 2.08
CA TRP A 244 -14.88 -7.05 1.17
C TRP A 244 -14.41 -8.51 1.13
N HIS A 245 -14.44 -9.20 2.28
CA HIS A 245 -14.19 -10.64 2.33
C HIS A 245 -15.17 -11.39 1.41
N CYS A 246 -16.48 -11.13 1.55
CA CYS A 246 -17.50 -11.74 0.69
C CYS A 246 -17.29 -11.40 -0.78
N TYR A 247 -17.00 -10.13 -1.08
CA TYR A 247 -16.76 -9.66 -2.44
C TYR A 247 -15.60 -10.40 -3.11
N TYR A 248 -14.44 -10.45 -2.45
CA TYR A 248 -13.28 -11.14 -3.00
C TYR A 248 -13.47 -12.67 -3.03
N ALA A 249 -14.12 -13.26 -2.02
CA ALA A 249 -14.42 -14.69 -1.99
C ALA A 249 -15.37 -15.10 -3.13
N PHE A 250 -16.39 -14.29 -3.41
CA PHE A 250 -17.30 -14.52 -4.53
C PHE A 250 -16.55 -14.58 -5.86
N PHE A 251 -15.72 -13.58 -6.17
CA PHE A 251 -14.94 -13.59 -7.41
C PHE A 251 -13.87 -14.69 -7.43
N ALA A 252 -13.32 -15.04 -6.27
CA ALA A 252 -12.42 -16.18 -6.16
C ALA A 252 -13.14 -17.50 -6.50
N ASP A 253 -14.39 -17.68 -6.08
CA ASP A 253 -15.20 -18.85 -6.45
C ASP A 253 -15.57 -18.84 -7.94
N VAL A 254 -16.01 -17.70 -8.49
CA VAL A 254 -16.36 -17.54 -9.91
C VAL A 254 -15.17 -17.86 -10.82
N PHE A 255 -13.99 -17.36 -10.47
CA PHE A 255 -12.77 -17.54 -11.27
C PHE A 255 -11.87 -18.67 -10.76
N ALA A 256 -12.37 -19.53 -9.88
CA ALA A 256 -11.66 -20.69 -9.34
C ALA A 256 -10.26 -20.38 -8.76
N GLN A 257 -10.11 -19.26 -8.07
CA GLN A 257 -8.87 -18.81 -7.42
C GLN A 257 -8.83 -19.26 -5.94
N ARG A 258 -8.41 -20.49 -5.70
CA ARG A 258 -8.31 -21.11 -4.36
C ARG A 258 -7.29 -20.40 -3.47
N GLN A 259 -6.22 -19.87 -4.05
CA GLN A 259 -5.16 -19.16 -3.33
C GLN A 259 -5.72 -17.89 -2.68
N LEU A 260 -6.57 -17.14 -3.37
CA LEU A 260 -7.22 -15.98 -2.78
C LEU A 260 -8.13 -16.37 -1.60
N LEU A 261 -8.88 -17.47 -1.73
CA LEU A 261 -9.70 -17.97 -0.60
C LEU A 261 -8.86 -18.36 0.62
N ARG A 262 -7.69 -18.98 0.41
CA ARG A 262 -6.75 -19.30 1.51
C ARG A 262 -6.22 -18.04 2.18
N LEU A 263 -5.82 -17.04 1.39
CA LEU A 263 -5.36 -15.74 1.89
C LEU A 263 -6.46 -15.00 2.64
N LEU A 264 -7.70 -15.05 2.17
CA LEU A 264 -8.84 -14.45 2.86
C LEU A 264 -9.12 -15.13 4.21
N ALA A 265 -8.98 -16.46 4.31
CA ALA A 265 -9.16 -17.20 5.56
C ALA A 265 -8.01 -16.95 6.56
N ASN A 266 -6.79 -16.68 6.08
CA ASN A 266 -5.64 -16.41 6.93
C ASN A 266 -4.72 -15.30 6.33
N PRO A 267 -5.10 -14.02 6.41
CA PRO A 267 -4.38 -12.93 5.75
C PRO A 267 -3.00 -12.61 6.38
N PHE A 268 -2.70 -13.16 7.55
CA PHE A 268 -1.38 -13.08 8.19
C PHE A 268 -0.41 -14.18 7.73
N ASP A 269 -0.86 -15.16 6.93
CA ASP A 269 0.02 -16.20 6.41
C ASP A 269 0.81 -15.71 5.19
N LEU A 270 2.00 -15.17 5.43
CA LEU A 270 2.88 -14.65 4.38
C LEU A 270 3.42 -15.76 3.46
N ARG A 271 3.44 -17.02 3.90
CA ARG A 271 3.94 -18.18 3.11
C ARG A 271 3.00 -18.58 2.00
N VAL A 272 1.70 -18.29 2.11
CA VAL A 272 0.71 -18.60 1.05
C VAL A 272 0.97 -17.75 -0.21
N SER A 273 1.68 -16.63 -0.08
CA SER A 273 1.98 -15.73 -1.20
C SER A 273 3.07 -16.24 -2.17
N SER A 274 3.91 -17.21 -1.77
CA SER A 274 5.02 -17.71 -2.59
C SER A 274 4.61 -18.80 -3.59
N ASN A 275 3.50 -19.49 -3.35
CA ASN A 275 3.10 -20.69 -4.11
C ASN A 275 1.98 -20.41 -5.13
N LEU A 276 2.13 -19.37 -5.95
CA LEU A 276 1.08 -18.90 -6.89
C LEU A 276 1.01 -19.67 -8.24
N GLY A 277 1.52 -20.91 -8.28
CA GLY A 277 1.48 -21.81 -9.44
C GLY A 277 0.14 -22.55 -9.55
N ASP A 278 -0.32 -22.77 -10.78
CA ASP A 278 -1.31 -23.79 -11.19
C ASP A 278 -2.83 -23.55 -11.04
N GLU A 279 -3.32 -22.32 -10.80
CA GLU A 279 -4.78 -22.08 -10.88
C GLU A 279 -5.27 -21.87 -12.32
N PRO A 280 -6.46 -22.39 -12.70
CA PRO A 280 -6.96 -22.36 -14.06
C PRO A 280 -7.25 -20.93 -14.55
N THR A 281 -6.95 -20.67 -15.81
CA THR A 281 -7.33 -19.43 -16.50
C THR A 281 -8.80 -19.49 -16.89
N ILE A 282 -9.66 -18.76 -16.16
CA ILE A 282 -11.10 -18.69 -16.46
C ILE A 282 -11.42 -17.57 -17.47
N PHE A 283 -10.63 -16.51 -17.48
CA PHE A 283 -10.77 -15.37 -18.38
C PHE A 283 -9.41 -14.88 -18.88
N THR A 284 -9.42 -14.16 -20.00
CA THR A 284 -8.30 -13.36 -20.50
C THR A 284 -8.64 -11.88 -20.41
N LEU A 285 -7.65 -11.07 -20.02
CA LEU A 285 -7.76 -9.62 -20.00
C LEU A 285 -7.05 -9.06 -21.23
N GLN A 286 -7.83 -8.49 -22.15
CA GLN A 286 -7.35 -7.97 -23.43
C GLN A 286 -6.93 -6.50 -23.32
N LYS A 287 -7.69 -5.72 -22.55
CA LYS A 287 -7.40 -4.31 -22.26
C LYS A 287 -7.57 -4.05 -20.77
N GLN A 288 -6.65 -3.29 -20.19
CA GLN A 288 -6.70 -2.91 -18.79
C GLN A 288 -7.41 -1.56 -18.61
N GLY A 289 -8.30 -1.50 -17.64
CA GLY A 289 -9.00 -0.31 -17.19
C GLY A 289 -9.27 -0.37 -15.69
N ASN A 290 -10.03 0.60 -15.17
CA ASN A 290 -10.36 0.69 -13.75
C ASN A 290 -11.86 0.47 -13.52
N ALA A 291 -12.24 -0.80 -13.29
CA ALA A 291 -13.61 -1.17 -13.00
C ALA A 291 -13.93 -0.99 -11.51
N GLY A 292 -14.95 -0.18 -11.22
CA GLY A 292 -15.60 -0.18 -9.91
C GLY A 292 -16.45 -1.45 -9.69
N THR A 293 -16.78 -1.71 -8.41
CA THR A 293 -17.52 -2.89 -7.94
C THR A 293 -18.76 -3.21 -8.77
N LEU A 294 -19.63 -2.23 -9.01
CA LEU A 294 -20.89 -2.42 -9.76
C LEU A 294 -20.64 -2.81 -11.22
N SER A 295 -19.72 -2.12 -11.90
CA SER A 295 -19.38 -2.42 -13.30
C SER A 295 -18.81 -3.84 -13.42
N THR A 296 -18.00 -4.29 -12.46
CA THR A 296 -17.52 -5.67 -12.43
C THR A 296 -18.67 -6.66 -12.24
N MET A 297 -19.59 -6.44 -11.29
CA MET A 297 -20.72 -7.35 -11.06
C MET A 297 -21.60 -7.47 -12.30
N PHE A 298 -21.96 -6.34 -12.93
CA PHE A 298 -22.79 -6.35 -14.13
C PHE A 298 -22.12 -7.00 -15.34
N SER A 299 -20.79 -7.00 -15.41
CA SER A 299 -20.06 -7.65 -16.51
C SER A 299 -20.17 -9.18 -16.53
N LEU A 300 -20.62 -9.81 -15.44
CA LEU A 300 -20.79 -11.27 -15.38
C LEU A 300 -21.90 -11.77 -16.33
N VAL A 301 -22.95 -10.98 -16.53
CA VAL A 301 -24.06 -11.29 -17.44
C VAL A 301 -23.59 -11.34 -18.90
N PRO A 302 -22.96 -10.29 -19.48
CA PRO A 302 -22.44 -10.35 -20.84
C PRO A 302 -21.32 -11.38 -21.01
N LEU A 303 -20.49 -11.66 -19.99
CA LEU A 303 -19.56 -12.79 -20.04
C LEU A 303 -20.32 -14.11 -20.23
N MET A 304 -21.40 -14.33 -19.48
CA MET A 304 -22.22 -15.54 -19.62
C MET A 304 -22.90 -15.64 -20.99
N LEU A 305 -23.45 -14.54 -21.51
CA LEU A 305 -24.20 -14.53 -22.77
C LEU A 305 -23.30 -14.59 -24.01
N PHE A 306 -22.26 -13.74 -24.05
CA PHE A 306 -21.46 -13.45 -25.24
C PHE A 306 -19.99 -13.88 -25.13
N LYS A 307 -19.56 -14.46 -24.00
CA LYS A 307 -18.15 -14.76 -23.68
C LYS A 307 -17.23 -13.54 -23.65
N LYS A 308 -17.77 -12.33 -23.76
CA LYS A 308 -17.03 -11.08 -23.77
C LYS A 308 -17.78 -10.04 -22.94
N ALA A 309 -17.05 -9.19 -22.25
CA ALA A 309 -17.63 -8.07 -21.52
C ALA A 309 -16.65 -6.90 -21.40
N THR A 310 -17.22 -5.72 -21.19
CA THR A 310 -16.49 -4.52 -20.82
C THR A 310 -16.85 -4.12 -19.40
N ALA A 311 -15.84 -3.81 -18.57
CA ALA A 311 -16.04 -3.34 -17.21
C ALA A 311 -15.06 -2.20 -16.89
N GLY A 312 -15.56 -0.96 -16.78
CA GLY A 312 -14.73 0.23 -16.50
C GLY A 312 -13.49 0.33 -17.38
N GLY A 313 -13.65 0.15 -18.70
CA GLY A 313 -12.55 0.16 -19.67
C GLY A 313 -11.73 -1.13 -19.78
N ASN A 314 -11.96 -2.13 -18.91
CA ASN A 314 -11.41 -3.47 -19.10
C ASN A 314 -12.15 -4.20 -20.22
N GLU A 315 -11.42 -4.89 -21.08
CA GLU A 315 -11.97 -5.83 -22.07
C GLU A 315 -11.61 -7.26 -21.66
N VAL A 316 -12.64 -8.08 -21.42
CA VAL A 316 -12.51 -9.40 -20.81
C VAL A 316 -13.15 -10.45 -21.70
N GLY A 317 -12.44 -11.55 -21.94
CA GLY A 317 -12.94 -12.72 -22.65
C GLY A 317 -12.97 -13.96 -21.77
N LEU A 318 -14.01 -14.81 -21.88
CA LEU A 318 -14.05 -16.11 -21.21
C LEU A 318 -13.18 -17.14 -21.94
N SER A 319 -12.27 -17.76 -21.20
CA SER A 319 -11.40 -18.84 -21.68
C SER A 319 -12.05 -20.22 -21.59
N ILE A 320 -13.18 -20.33 -20.88
CA ILE A 320 -13.94 -21.57 -20.70
C ILE A 320 -15.27 -21.56 -21.46
N SER A 321 -15.99 -22.68 -21.47
CA SER A 321 -17.34 -22.76 -22.03
C SER A 321 -18.37 -22.01 -21.16
N ARG A 322 -19.43 -21.48 -21.81
CA ARG A 322 -20.53 -20.79 -21.09
C ARG A 322 -21.21 -21.66 -20.04
N PRO A 323 -21.52 -22.95 -20.28
CA PRO A 323 -22.10 -23.81 -19.25
C PRO A 323 -21.19 -23.97 -18.02
N LYS A 324 -19.87 -24.11 -18.24
CA LYS A 324 -18.91 -24.20 -17.14
C LYS A 324 -18.85 -22.88 -16.34
N PHE A 325 -18.88 -21.74 -17.02
CA PHE A 325 -18.92 -20.44 -16.35
C PHE A 325 -20.22 -20.22 -15.59
N ALA A 326 -21.37 -20.57 -16.17
CA ALA A 326 -22.68 -20.49 -15.51
C ALA A 326 -22.74 -21.38 -14.26
N PHE A 327 -22.16 -22.58 -14.31
CA PHE A 327 -22.02 -23.46 -13.15
C PHE A 327 -21.16 -22.81 -12.05
N LEU A 328 -19.99 -22.26 -12.39
CA LEU A 328 -19.13 -21.57 -11.41
C LEU A 328 -19.82 -20.35 -10.79
N LEU A 329 -20.51 -19.55 -11.60
CA LEU A 329 -21.26 -18.39 -11.14
C LEU A 329 -22.42 -18.77 -10.22
N THR A 330 -23.22 -19.77 -10.60
CA THR A 330 -24.34 -20.28 -9.78
C THR A 330 -23.82 -20.82 -8.45
N ARG A 331 -22.76 -21.63 -8.49
CA ARG A 331 -22.10 -22.14 -7.28
C ARG A 331 -21.61 -21.01 -6.39
N ALA A 332 -20.91 -20.01 -6.94
CA ALA A 332 -20.41 -18.88 -6.17
C ALA A 332 -21.55 -18.10 -5.48
N THR A 333 -22.67 -17.88 -6.18
CA THR A 333 -23.87 -17.24 -5.61
C THR A 333 -24.46 -18.07 -4.46
N MET A 334 -24.60 -19.39 -4.64
CA MET A 334 -25.11 -20.26 -3.58
C MET A 334 -24.18 -20.34 -2.36
N LEU A 335 -22.88 -20.14 -2.55
CA LEU A 335 -21.89 -20.11 -1.47
C LEU A 335 -21.86 -18.77 -0.70
N LEU A 336 -22.54 -17.71 -1.17
CA LEU A 336 -22.48 -16.39 -0.51
C LEU A 336 -22.84 -16.41 0.99
N PRO A 337 -23.91 -17.08 1.45
CA PRO A 337 -24.21 -17.17 2.88
C PRO A 337 -23.07 -17.86 3.67
N ILE A 338 -22.45 -18.87 3.08
CA ILE A 338 -21.30 -19.57 3.67
C ILE A 338 -20.09 -18.63 3.72
N ARG A 339 -19.82 -17.86 2.66
CA ARG A 339 -18.74 -16.87 2.63
C ARG A 339 -18.96 -15.74 3.63
N PHE A 340 -20.21 -15.35 3.86
CA PHE A 340 -20.57 -14.38 4.89
C PHE A 340 -20.27 -14.90 6.30
N ALA A 341 -20.73 -16.12 6.64
CA ALA A 341 -20.40 -16.75 7.90
C ALA A 341 -18.87 -16.91 8.09
N GLN A 342 -18.17 -17.36 7.04
CA GLN A 342 -16.70 -17.45 7.04
C GLN A 342 -16.05 -16.09 7.27
N GLY A 343 -16.55 -15.01 6.66
CA GLY A 343 -16.05 -13.65 6.86
C GLY A 343 -16.16 -13.21 8.32
N ILE A 344 -17.26 -13.53 9.00
CA ILE A 344 -17.45 -13.23 10.43
C ILE A 344 -16.49 -14.03 11.31
N PHE A 345 -16.40 -15.35 11.12
CA PHE A 345 -15.50 -16.20 11.91
C PHE A 345 -14.03 -15.83 11.69
N THR A 346 -13.68 -15.55 10.43
CA THR A 346 -12.33 -15.08 10.09
C THR A 346 -12.06 -13.74 10.75
N LEU A 347 -12.98 -12.78 10.68
CA LEU A 347 -12.82 -11.50 11.35
C LEU A 347 -12.51 -11.67 12.85
N ALA A 348 -13.28 -12.51 13.55
CA ALA A 348 -13.07 -12.78 14.97
C ALA A 348 -11.69 -13.40 15.25
N ALA A 349 -11.32 -14.42 14.50
CA ALA A 349 -10.02 -15.10 14.65
C ALA A 349 -8.84 -14.16 14.36
N GLN A 350 -8.92 -13.37 13.27
CA GLN A 350 -7.84 -12.48 12.86
C GLN A 350 -7.77 -11.22 13.73
N LYS A 351 -8.90 -10.75 14.29
CA LYS A 351 -8.90 -9.70 15.32
C LYS A 351 -8.09 -10.12 16.54
N ALA A 352 -8.25 -11.36 17.01
CA ALA A 352 -7.48 -11.88 18.14
C ALA A 352 -5.97 -12.02 17.86
N LYS A 353 -5.58 -12.19 16.59
CA LYS A 353 -4.16 -12.11 16.19
C LYS A 353 -3.68 -10.67 16.15
N ALA A 354 -4.42 -9.78 15.50
CA ALA A 354 -4.07 -8.37 15.36
C ALA A 354 -3.94 -7.67 16.72
N SER A 355 -4.77 -8.03 17.70
CA SER A 355 -4.70 -7.46 19.06
C SER A 355 -3.44 -7.81 19.84
N LYS A 356 -2.64 -8.78 19.37
CA LYS A 356 -1.34 -9.13 19.97
C LYS A 356 -0.19 -8.33 19.36
N LEU A 357 -0.44 -7.65 18.24
CA LEU A 357 0.56 -6.83 17.56
C LEU A 357 0.55 -5.41 18.14
N ILE A 358 1.72 -4.80 18.17
CA ILE A 358 1.89 -3.45 18.70
C ILE A 358 1.22 -2.45 17.77
N PHE A 359 0.21 -1.74 18.28
CA PHE A 359 -0.51 -0.73 17.51
C PHE A 359 -1.23 0.27 18.45
N PRO A 360 -1.20 1.59 18.18
CA PRO A 360 -0.35 2.25 17.18
C PRO A 360 1.14 2.15 17.52
N ILE A 361 1.99 2.21 16.50
CA ILE A 361 3.44 2.12 16.68
C ILE A 361 4.00 3.53 16.86
N THR A 362 4.50 3.87 18.03
CA THR A 362 5.13 5.16 18.35
C THR A 362 6.64 4.98 18.58
N PRO A 363 7.43 6.05 18.67
CA PRO A 363 8.86 5.92 18.95
C PRO A 363 9.20 5.09 20.20
N GLN A 364 8.32 5.06 21.20
CA GLN A 364 8.54 4.34 22.46
C GLN A 364 8.38 2.82 22.33
N ASN A 365 7.55 2.34 21.40
CA ASN A 365 7.27 0.91 21.22
C ASN A 365 7.75 0.35 19.87
N ALA A 366 8.41 1.19 19.06
CA ALA A 366 8.86 0.85 17.71
C ALA A 366 9.87 -0.30 17.66
N GLN A 367 10.74 -0.45 18.67
CA GLN A 367 11.67 -1.58 18.75
C GLN A 367 10.93 -2.91 18.82
N ALA A 368 10.01 -3.05 19.77
CA ALA A 368 9.24 -4.27 19.92
C ALA A 368 8.36 -4.54 18.67
N ALA A 369 7.82 -3.50 18.04
CA ALA A 369 7.07 -3.65 16.79
C ALA A 369 7.95 -4.14 15.62
N ALA A 370 9.20 -3.65 15.54
CA ALA A 370 10.18 -4.09 14.56
C ALA A 370 10.60 -5.55 14.79
N GLU A 371 10.81 -5.96 16.05
CA GLU A 371 11.13 -7.34 16.44
C GLU A 371 9.96 -8.30 16.13
N ASP A 372 8.73 -7.92 16.47
CA ASP A 372 7.51 -8.66 16.11
C ASP A 372 7.42 -8.85 14.60
N TYR A 373 7.64 -7.77 13.84
CA TYR A 373 7.58 -7.83 12.38
C TYR A 373 8.69 -8.71 11.79
N ALA A 374 9.93 -8.55 12.25
CA ALA A 374 11.04 -9.39 11.83
C ALA A 374 10.78 -10.88 12.14
N SER A 375 10.16 -11.18 13.28
CA SER A 375 9.75 -12.56 13.62
C SER A 375 8.71 -13.11 12.65
N LEU A 376 7.78 -12.30 12.14
CA LEU A 376 6.78 -12.73 11.15
C LEU A 376 7.37 -13.02 9.77
N LEU A 377 8.53 -12.42 9.46
CA LEU A 377 9.25 -12.63 8.19
C LEU A 377 10.20 -13.82 8.21
N ARG A 378 10.57 -14.32 9.39
CA ARG A 378 11.45 -15.49 9.52
C ARG A 378 10.66 -16.77 9.16
N PRO A 379 11.24 -17.69 8.36
CA PRO A 379 10.57 -18.88 7.82
C PRO A 379 10.05 -19.87 8.86
#